data_AF-A0A090QDM5-F1
#
_entry.id   AF-A0A090QDM5-F1
#
_cell.length_a   1.000
_cell.length_b   1.000
_cell.length_c   1.000
_cell.angle_alpha   90.00
_cell.angle_beta   90.00
_cell.angle_gamma   90.00
#
_symmetry.space_group_name_H-M   'P 1'
#
loop_
_entity.id
_entity.type
_entity.pdbx_description
1 polymer ?
#
loop_
_entity_poly.entity_id
_entity_poly.type
_entity_poly.pdbx_seq_one_letter_code
_entity_poly.pdbx_strand_id
1 'polypeptide(L)'
;MKKEALIIEETIDSTIQKKEPIIEEEKVPEIIFLDTTSHMDIYQIKLENSKYQYEVTVDSSYWYKNTQNGFSYFKDKSNTAFDKIRKRLKKLDKSVSGRNAIFLNSKLKMRGNFRPRGRVIEYIFKNDSIAQSIYDQLMQVKKDLRKDWEIAVDWKCPAIMILKDNRIFHIITGGHYMMGMENEIATVMFEKNKEE
;
A
#
# COMPACT_ATOMS: atom_id res chain seq x y z
N MET A 1 26.01 50.94 -85.95
CA MET A 1 26.45 51.08 -84.54
C MET A 1 26.30 49.71 -83.89
N LYS A 2 27.40 49.04 -83.47
CA LYS A 2 27.85 48.85 -82.05
C LYS A 2 26.73 48.26 -81.16
N LYS A 3 26.86 47.20 -80.36
CA LYS A 3 28.02 46.50 -79.75
C LYS A 3 27.51 45.23 -79.02
N GLU A 4 28.39 44.24 -78.90
CA GLU A 4 28.73 43.41 -77.71
C GLU A 4 27.70 43.09 -76.60
N ALA A 5 27.50 41.78 -76.40
CA ALA A 5 27.76 40.97 -75.18
C ALA A 5 26.98 41.14 -73.85
N LEU A 6 26.87 39.96 -73.19
CA LEU A 6 27.03 39.64 -71.75
C LEU A 6 25.81 39.19 -70.91
N ILE A 7 26.09 38.10 -70.17
CA ILE A 7 25.31 37.32 -69.21
C ILE A 7 25.05 38.11 -67.93
N ILE A 8 23.87 37.97 -67.30
CA ILE A 8 23.70 38.02 -65.84
C ILE A 8 22.59 37.04 -65.42
N GLU A 9 22.94 36.08 -64.56
CA GLU A 9 22.04 35.28 -63.71
C GLU A 9 21.48 36.16 -62.60
N GLU A 10 20.21 35.99 -62.20
CA GLU A 10 19.78 36.37 -60.84
C GLU A 10 18.56 35.54 -60.38
N THR A 11 18.91 34.50 -59.62
CA THR A 11 18.30 34.01 -58.37
C THR A 11 16.85 34.41 -58.03
N ILE A 12 15.99 33.40 -57.96
CA ILE A 12 14.70 33.44 -57.25
C ILE A 12 14.97 33.36 -55.75
N ASP A 13 14.73 34.47 -55.05
CA ASP A 13 14.78 34.56 -53.60
C ASP A 13 13.56 33.82 -53.01
N SER A 14 13.78 32.59 -52.57
CA SER A 14 12.80 31.86 -51.76
C SER A 14 13.34 31.76 -50.34
N THR A 15 12.81 32.61 -49.47
CA THR A 15 13.12 32.59 -48.05
C THR A 15 12.50 31.34 -47.43
N ILE A 16 13.24 30.23 -47.44
CA ILE A 16 12.89 29.02 -46.70
C ILE A 16 13.18 29.32 -45.22
N GLN A 17 12.16 29.68 -44.47
CA GLN A 17 12.22 29.63 -43.01
C GLN A 17 12.37 28.17 -42.59
N LYS A 18 13.59 27.78 -42.20
CA LYS A 18 13.82 26.55 -41.46
C LYS A 18 13.07 26.65 -40.13
N LYS A 19 11.90 26.03 -40.03
CA LYS A 19 11.33 25.65 -38.74
C LYS A 19 12.26 24.59 -38.14
N GLU A 20 13.02 24.97 -37.13
CA GLU A 20 13.70 24.00 -36.27
C GLU A 20 12.63 23.07 -35.66
N PRO A 21 12.86 21.75 -35.66
CA PRO A 21 11.97 20.83 -34.98
C PRO A 21 12.08 21.13 -33.48
N ILE A 22 10.99 21.61 -32.89
CA ILE A 22 10.83 21.63 -31.44
C ILE A 22 10.79 20.16 -31.02
N ILE A 23 11.94 19.65 -30.58
CA ILE A 23 12.00 18.37 -29.89
C ILE A 23 11.37 18.65 -28.52
N GLU A 24 10.09 18.32 -28.37
CA GLU A 24 9.50 18.18 -27.05
C GLU A 24 10.30 17.09 -26.33
N GLU A 25 11.18 17.51 -25.42
CA GLU A 25 11.83 16.60 -24.49
C GLU A 25 10.72 15.89 -23.73
N GLU A 26 10.45 14.65 -24.13
CA GLU A 26 9.58 13.74 -23.42
C GLU A 26 10.14 13.65 -22.00
N LYS A 27 9.48 14.33 -21.05
CA LYS A 27 9.88 14.32 -19.64
C LYS A 27 9.88 12.87 -19.19
N VAL A 28 11.07 12.28 -19.15
CA VAL A 28 11.29 10.96 -18.56
C VAL A 28 10.68 11.03 -17.16
N PRO A 29 9.68 10.20 -16.84
CA PRO A 29 9.06 10.26 -15.53
C PRO A 29 10.15 10.06 -14.50
N GLU A 30 10.34 11.07 -13.66
CA GLU A 30 11.30 11.05 -12.57
C GLU A 30 10.98 9.81 -11.72
N ILE A 31 11.88 8.83 -11.74
CA ILE A 31 11.71 7.60 -10.97
C ILE A 31 11.92 8.00 -9.52
N ILE A 32 10.85 8.43 -8.85
CA ILE A 32 10.83 8.61 -7.41
C ILE A 32 10.94 7.21 -6.82
N PHE A 33 12.17 6.79 -6.52
CA PHE A 33 12.41 5.53 -5.82
C PHE A 33 11.94 5.72 -4.38
N LEU A 34 10.66 5.45 -4.15
CA LEU A 34 10.06 5.50 -2.83
C LEU A 34 10.62 4.35 -1.99
N ASP A 35 10.95 4.68 -0.75
CA ASP A 35 11.44 3.76 0.26
C ASP A 35 10.55 2.50 0.33
N THR A 36 11.15 1.33 0.11
CA THR A 36 10.49 0.03 0.21
C THR A 36 10.90 -0.74 1.46
N THR A 37 11.65 -0.12 2.37
CA THR A 37 12.00 -0.71 3.67
C THR A 37 10.76 -0.81 4.55
N SER A 38 10.76 -1.76 5.51
CA SER A 38 9.63 -1.87 6.44
C SER A 38 9.63 -0.69 7.42
N HIS A 39 8.45 -0.16 7.73
CA HIS A 39 8.29 0.81 8.81
C HIS A 39 7.86 0.16 10.14
N MET A 40 7.80 -1.17 10.19
CA MET A 40 7.35 -1.90 11.37
C MET A 40 8.18 -1.63 12.61
N ASP A 41 9.50 -1.41 12.48
CA ASP A 41 10.38 -1.14 13.63
C ASP A 41 10.00 0.16 14.35
N ILE A 42 9.64 1.20 13.59
CA ILE A 42 9.19 2.50 14.14
C ILE A 42 7.90 2.29 14.95
N TYR A 43 6.96 1.52 14.41
CA TYR A 43 5.68 1.26 15.08
C TYR A 43 5.81 0.28 16.24
N GLN A 44 6.74 -0.67 16.17
CA GLN A 44 7.05 -1.58 17.28
C GLN A 44 7.44 -0.78 18.53
N ILE A 45 8.37 0.17 18.41
CA ILE A 45 8.79 1.02 19.53
C ILE A 45 7.60 1.77 20.14
N LYS A 46 6.70 2.32 19.33
CA LYS A 46 5.49 3.00 19.83
C LYS A 46 4.54 2.06 20.56
N LEU A 47 4.33 0.86 20.03
CA LEU A 47 3.43 -0.15 20.60
C LEU A 47 3.95 -0.70 21.93
N GLU A 48 5.24 -0.97 22.02
CA GLU A 48 5.93 -1.42 23.24
C GLU A 48 5.87 -0.37 24.35
N ASN A 49 5.97 0.93 24.00
CA ASN A 49 5.92 2.04 24.95
C ASN A 49 4.51 2.61 25.21
N SER A 50 3.47 2.03 24.59
CA SER A 50 2.10 2.48 24.79
C SER A 50 1.56 2.12 26.18
N LYS A 51 0.40 2.70 26.55
CA LYS A 51 -0.35 2.33 27.77
C LYS A 51 -0.70 0.83 27.87
N TYR A 52 -0.58 0.09 26.78
CA TYR A 52 -0.85 -1.35 26.71
C TYR A 52 0.40 -2.22 26.82
N GLN A 53 1.60 -1.64 26.69
CA GLN A 53 2.88 -2.33 26.78
C GLN A 53 2.88 -3.64 25.98
N TYR A 54 2.63 -3.53 24.67
CA TYR A 54 2.57 -4.70 23.81
C TYR A 54 3.93 -5.38 23.76
N GLU A 55 3.93 -6.70 23.92
CA GLU A 55 5.01 -7.53 23.42
C GLU A 55 4.81 -7.72 21.92
N VAL A 56 5.78 -7.28 21.14
CA VAL A 56 5.75 -7.32 19.68
C VAL A 56 6.68 -8.41 19.20
N THR A 57 6.16 -9.31 18.38
CA THR A 57 6.94 -10.40 17.78
C THR A 57 6.70 -10.45 16.28
N VAL A 58 7.70 -10.87 15.50
CA VAL A 58 7.49 -11.16 14.09
C VAL A 58 6.43 -12.25 13.97
N ASP A 59 5.43 -12.04 13.11
CA ASP A 59 4.37 -13.03 12.92
C ASP A 59 4.94 -14.27 12.24
N SER A 60 5.22 -15.30 13.03
CA SER A 60 5.76 -16.56 12.55
C SER A 60 4.69 -17.55 12.12
N SER A 61 3.41 -17.13 12.03
CA SER A 61 2.31 -18.04 11.71
C SER A 61 2.48 -18.70 10.34
N TYR A 62 1.98 -19.93 10.22
CA TYR A 62 2.00 -20.70 8.97
C TYR A 62 1.42 -19.90 7.78
N TRP A 63 0.38 -19.11 8.05
CA TRP A 63 -0.30 -18.25 7.07
C TRP A 63 0.60 -17.14 6.52
N TYR A 64 1.52 -16.62 7.33
CA TYR A 64 2.47 -15.61 6.91
C TYR A 64 3.69 -16.23 6.18
N LYS A 65 4.24 -17.33 6.70
CA LYS A 65 5.45 -17.96 6.16
C LYS A 65 5.29 -18.59 4.76
N ASN A 66 4.09 -19.06 4.42
CA ASN A 66 3.86 -19.87 3.21
C ASN A 66 3.03 -19.18 2.13
N THR A 67 2.97 -17.85 2.12
CA THR A 67 2.19 -17.11 1.12
C THR A 67 3.09 -16.19 0.29
N GLN A 68 3.20 -16.48 -1.01
CA GLN A 68 3.86 -15.62 -2.01
C GLN A 68 3.20 -14.24 -2.03
N ASN A 69 4.02 -13.22 -2.33
CA ASN A 69 3.69 -11.78 -2.43
C ASN A 69 2.21 -11.51 -2.73
N GLY A 70 1.53 -10.85 -1.79
CA GLY A 70 0.10 -10.56 -1.88
C GLY A 70 -0.57 -10.40 -0.52
N PHE A 71 -1.88 -10.18 -0.56
CA PHE A 71 -2.70 -9.97 0.63
C PHE A 71 -2.82 -11.24 1.49
N SER A 72 -3.06 -11.05 2.78
CA SER A 72 -3.26 -12.14 3.73
C SER A 72 -4.75 -12.41 3.86
N TYR A 73 -5.18 -13.63 3.54
CA TYR A 73 -6.58 -14.05 3.69
C TYR A 73 -6.66 -15.56 3.95
N PHE A 74 -7.73 -16.00 4.61
CA PHE A 74 -7.93 -17.36 5.10
C PHE A 74 -8.04 -18.35 3.92
N LYS A 75 -7.02 -19.18 3.70
CA LYS A 75 -6.97 -20.09 2.54
C LYS A 75 -7.67 -21.41 2.82
N ASP A 76 -8.98 -21.37 2.89
CA ASP A 76 -9.80 -22.57 2.86
C ASP A 76 -10.51 -22.67 1.51
N LYS A 77 -10.04 -23.61 0.67
CA LYS A 77 -10.60 -23.85 -0.68
C LYS A 77 -12.02 -24.40 -0.65
N SER A 78 -12.51 -24.88 0.50
CA SER A 78 -13.91 -25.30 0.66
C SER A 78 -14.83 -24.11 1.00
N ASN A 79 -14.27 -22.94 1.29
CA ASN A 79 -15.01 -21.77 1.71
C ASN A 79 -15.33 -20.86 0.50
N THR A 80 -16.62 -20.71 0.21
CA THR A 80 -17.11 -19.89 -0.92
C THR A 80 -16.76 -18.40 -0.77
N ALA A 81 -16.64 -17.89 0.46
CA ALA A 81 -16.20 -16.52 0.72
C ALA A 81 -14.75 -16.32 0.26
N PHE A 82 -13.87 -17.27 0.59
CA PHE A 82 -12.46 -17.24 0.18
C PHE A 82 -12.34 -17.21 -1.34
N ASP A 83 -13.08 -18.07 -2.06
CA ASP A 83 -12.99 -18.14 -3.51
C ASP A 83 -13.43 -16.85 -4.20
N LYS A 84 -14.48 -16.20 -3.71
CA LYS A 84 -14.93 -14.90 -4.23
C LYS A 84 -13.88 -13.82 -4.03
N ILE A 85 -13.34 -13.71 -2.81
CA ILE A 85 -12.31 -12.73 -2.47
C ILE A 85 -11.04 -12.99 -3.27
N ARG A 86 -10.55 -14.23 -3.31
CA ARG A 86 -9.37 -14.62 -4.07
C ARG A 86 -9.48 -14.24 -5.54
N LYS A 87 -10.64 -14.43 -6.18
CA LYS A 87 -10.85 -14.04 -7.59
C LYS A 87 -10.67 -12.54 -7.82
N ARG A 88 -11.12 -11.70 -6.87
CA ARG A 88 -10.98 -10.25 -6.93
C ARG A 88 -9.54 -9.79 -6.62
N LEU A 89 -8.93 -10.36 -5.59
CA LEU A 89 -7.61 -9.93 -5.10
C LEU A 89 -6.44 -10.49 -5.93
N LYS A 90 -6.61 -11.58 -6.69
CA LYS A 90 -5.54 -12.22 -7.48
C LYS A 90 -4.76 -11.26 -8.38
N LYS A 91 -5.42 -10.23 -8.93
CA LYS A 91 -4.73 -9.20 -9.74
C LYS A 91 -3.99 -8.19 -8.86
N LEU A 92 -4.60 -7.79 -7.74
CA LEU A 92 -4.06 -6.81 -6.81
C LEU A 92 -2.81 -7.34 -6.08
N ASP A 93 -2.79 -8.64 -5.75
CA ASP A 93 -1.67 -9.33 -5.09
C ASP A 93 -0.33 -9.07 -5.79
N LYS A 94 -0.34 -9.02 -7.12
CA LYS A 94 0.88 -8.82 -7.94
C LYS A 94 1.52 -7.44 -7.76
N SER A 95 0.79 -6.48 -7.20
CA SER A 95 1.27 -5.11 -6.99
C SER A 95 2.01 -4.97 -5.66
N VAL A 96 1.85 -5.92 -4.74
CA VAL A 96 2.53 -5.94 -3.45
C VAL A 96 4.00 -6.28 -3.67
N SER A 97 4.88 -5.32 -3.37
CA SER A 97 6.33 -5.44 -3.54
C SER A 97 7.00 -6.04 -2.31
N GLY A 98 6.42 -5.83 -1.13
CA GLY A 98 6.87 -6.40 0.14
C GLY A 98 5.71 -6.57 1.10
N ARG A 99 5.86 -7.47 2.06
CA ARG A 99 4.89 -7.66 3.14
C ARG A 99 5.61 -8.00 4.43
N ASN A 100 5.26 -7.27 5.49
CA ASN A 100 5.73 -7.53 6.85
C ASN A 100 4.54 -7.77 7.77
N ALA A 101 4.73 -8.57 8.82
CA ALA A 101 3.68 -8.74 9.82
C ALA A 101 4.27 -8.92 11.22
N ILE A 102 3.61 -8.30 12.18
CA ILE A 102 3.91 -8.42 13.61
C ILE A 102 2.67 -8.92 14.34
N PHE A 103 2.91 -9.72 15.37
CA PHE A 103 1.90 -10.14 16.33
C PHE A 103 2.06 -9.31 17.61
N LEU A 104 0.92 -8.86 18.14
CA LEU A 104 0.84 -8.03 19.33
C LEU A 104 0.22 -8.84 20.46
N ASN A 105 0.86 -8.83 21.63
CA ASN A 105 0.30 -9.39 22.85
C ASN A 105 0.55 -8.45 24.02
N SER A 106 -0.50 -7.83 24.54
CA SER A 106 -0.38 -6.91 25.66
C SER A 106 -0.06 -7.66 26.95
N LYS A 107 0.93 -7.16 27.70
CA LYS A 107 1.23 -7.66 29.04
C LYS A 107 0.16 -7.24 30.05
N LEU A 108 -0.54 -6.14 29.76
CA LEU A 108 -1.52 -5.51 30.62
C LEU A 108 -2.95 -6.00 30.33
N LYS A 109 -3.75 -6.10 31.39
CA LYS A 109 -5.16 -6.50 31.29
C LYS A 109 -6.02 -5.24 31.15
N MET A 110 -7.00 -5.24 30.25
CA MET A 110 -7.97 -4.14 30.14
C MET A 110 -9.11 -4.30 31.15
N ARG A 111 -9.78 -5.47 31.11
CA ARG A 111 -10.91 -5.82 31.99
C ARG A 111 -10.92 -7.32 32.25
N GLY A 112 -11.11 -7.74 33.49
CA GLY A 112 -11.04 -9.16 33.87
C GLY A 112 -9.68 -9.76 33.50
N ASN A 113 -9.67 -10.93 32.84
CA ASN A 113 -8.45 -11.59 32.37
C ASN A 113 -8.13 -11.33 30.89
N PHE A 114 -8.83 -10.39 30.23
CA PHE A 114 -8.62 -10.10 28.82
C PHE A 114 -7.38 -9.23 28.61
N ARG A 115 -6.48 -9.71 27.75
CA ARG A 115 -5.29 -9.00 27.30
C ARG A 115 -5.44 -8.65 25.83
N PRO A 116 -5.29 -7.38 25.43
CA PRO A 116 -5.29 -6.98 24.03
C PRO A 116 -4.29 -7.78 23.22
N ARG A 117 -4.72 -8.29 22.08
CA ARG A 117 -3.85 -9.01 21.15
C ARG A 117 -4.33 -8.79 19.73
N GLY A 118 -3.42 -8.89 18.79
CA GLY A 118 -3.75 -8.66 17.40
C GLY A 118 -2.57 -8.90 16.49
N ARG A 119 -2.77 -8.52 15.24
CA ARG A 119 -1.78 -8.61 14.19
C ARG A 119 -1.83 -7.30 13.40
N VAL A 120 -0.66 -6.82 13.05
CA VAL A 120 -0.51 -5.74 12.08
C VAL A 120 0.22 -6.31 10.88
N ILE A 121 -0.34 -6.08 9.70
CA ILE A 121 0.25 -6.49 8.43
C ILE A 121 0.52 -5.24 7.62
N GLU A 122 1.76 -5.06 7.18
CA GLU A 122 2.18 -3.99 6.28
C GLU A 122 2.31 -4.57 4.88
N TYR A 123 1.64 -3.95 3.91
CA TYR A 123 1.79 -4.21 2.49
C TYR A 123 2.51 -3.02 1.85
N ILE A 124 3.66 -3.28 1.23
CA ILE A 124 4.53 -2.26 0.64
C ILE A 124 4.33 -2.26 -0.88
N PHE A 125 4.17 -1.08 -1.45
CA PHE A 125 4.03 -0.86 -2.90
C PHE A 125 5.20 -0.04 -3.44
N LYS A 126 5.41 -0.09 -4.75
CA LYS A 126 6.53 0.63 -5.40
C LYS A 126 6.44 2.15 -5.24
N ASN A 127 5.23 2.69 -5.12
CA ASN A 127 4.98 4.12 -4.93
C ASN A 127 3.57 4.38 -4.38
N ASP A 128 3.34 5.62 -3.97
CA ASP A 128 2.10 6.11 -3.35
C ASP A 128 0.89 5.98 -4.28
N SER A 129 1.08 6.23 -5.59
CA SER A 129 0.00 6.14 -6.58
C SER A 129 -0.56 4.72 -6.68
N ILE A 130 0.33 3.71 -6.73
CA ILE A 130 -0.07 2.30 -6.72
C ILE A 130 -0.74 1.97 -5.38
N ALA A 131 -0.16 2.37 -4.25
CA ALA A 131 -0.73 2.09 -2.94
C ALA A 131 -2.15 2.66 -2.80
N GLN A 132 -2.37 3.91 -3.20
CA GLN A 132 -3.68 4.56 -3.20
C GLN A 132 -4.67 3.83 -4.10
N SER A 133 -4.30 3.56 -5.36
CA SER A 133 -5.18 2.85 -6.30
C SER A 133 -5.57 1.46 -5.81
N ILE A 134 -4.64 0.74 -5.18
CA ILE A 134 -4.92 -0.57 -4.60
C ILE A 134 -5.80 -0.43 -3.35
N TYR A 135 -5.54 0.53 -2.47
CA TYR A 135 -6.36 0.80 -1.30
C TYR A 135 -7.82 1.05 -1.67
N ASP A 136 -8.08 1.91 -2.65
CA ASP A 136 -9.43 2.23 -3.10
C ASP A 136 -10.15 0.99 -3.66
N GLN A 137 -9.44 0.16 -4.43
CA GLN A 137 -9.97 -1.10 -4.94
C GLN A 137 -10.27 -2.10 -3.82
N LEU A 138 -9.42 -2.21 -2.79
CA LEU A 138 -9.68 -3.06 -1.62
C LEU A 138 -10.91 -2.59 -0.86
N MET A 139 -11.04 -1.28 -0.62
CA MET A 139 -12.18 -0.70 0.07
C MET A 139 -13.48 -0.89 -0.73
N GLN A 140 -13.41 -0.80 -2.05
CA GLN A 140 -14.54 -1.13 -2.92
C GLN A 140 -14.91 -2.61 -2.85
N VAL A 141 -13.95 -3.53 -2.87
CA VAL A 141 -14.20 -4.97 -2.69
C VAL A 141 -14.81 -5.26 -1.32
N LYS A 142 -14.30 -4.63 -0.24
CA LYS A 142 -14.85 -4.73 1.11
C LYS A 142 -16.30 -4.26 1.18
N LYS A 143 -16.64 -3.18 0.46
CA LYS A 143 -18.01 -2.68 0.35
C LYS A 143 -18.91 -3.66 -0.40
N ASP A 144 -18.47 -4.14 -1.56
CA ASP A 144 -19.26 -5.03 -2.43
C ASP A 144 -19.47 -6.42 -1.82
N LEU A 145 -18.49 -6.94 -1.10
CA LEU A 145 -18.45 -8.30 -0.56
C LEU A 145 -18.27 -8.31 0.96
N ARG A 146 -18.97 -7.43 1.69
CA ARG A 146 -18.75 -7.21 3.14
C ARG A 146 -18.68 -8.48 3.99
N LYS A 147 -19.66 -9.39 3.85
CA LYS A 147 -19.68 -10.65 4.64
C LYS A 147 -18.54 -11.59 4.26
N ASP A 148 -18.26 -11.71 2.96
CA ASP A 148 -17.18 -12.58 2.48
C ASP A 148 -15.81 -12.01 2.89
N TRP A 149 -15.67 -10.68 2.89
CA TRP A 149 -14.50 -9.95 3.38
C TRP A 149 -14.27 -10.18 4.87
N GLU A 150 -15.31 -10.02 5.69
CA GLU A 150 -15.24 -10.25 7.13
C GLU A 150 -14.74 -11.67 7.43
N ILE A 151 -15.19 -12.67 6.67
CA ILE A 151 -14.79 -14.07 6.84
C ILE A 151 -13.34 -14.30 6.36
N ALA A 152 -13.01 -13.86 5.14
CA ALA A 152 -11.78 -14.27 4.48
C ALA A 152 -10.59 -13.35 4.82
N VAL A 153 -10.82 -12.05 5.01
CA VAL A 153 -9.76 -11.04 5.16
C VAL A 153 -9.65 -10.60 6.62
N ASP A 154 -10.77 -10.20 7.24
CA ASP A 154 -10.77 -9.72 8.63
C ASP A 154 -10.87 -10.89 9.65
N TRP A 155 -11.02 -12.14 9.17
CA TRP A 155 -11.09 -13.38 9.96
C TRP A 155 -12.15 -13.38 11.08
N LYS A 156 -13.29 -12.71 10.84
CA LYS A 156 -14.36 -12.51 11.82
C LYS A 156 -13.87 -11.79 13.09
N CYS A 157 -12.90 -10.90 12.91
CA CYS A 157 -12.36 -10.06 13.96
C CYS A 157 -12.55 -8.57 13.62
N PRO A 158 -12.59 -7.69 14.63
CA PRO A 158 -12.47 -6.26 14.42
C PRO A 158 -11.15 -5.93 13.71
N ALA A 159 -11.25 -5.18 12.62
CA ALA A 159 -10.11 -4.87 11.77
C ALA A 159 -10.28 -3.55 11.02
N ILE A 160 -9.15 -2.88 10.76
CA ILE A 160 -9.07 -1.64 9.98
C ILE A 160 -7.92 -1.71 8.97
N MET A 161 -8.12 -1.11 7.80
CA MET A 161 -7.06 -0.88 6.81
C MET A 161 -6.78 0.61 6.71
N ILE A 162 -5.50 0.98 6.78
CA ILE A 162 -5.02 2.36 6.77
C ILE A 162 -3.96 2.50 5.68
N LEU A 163 -4.14 3.48 4.80
CA LEU A 163 -3.14 3.88 3.82
C LEU A 163 -2.22 4.94 4.44
N LYS A 164 -0.91 4.74 4.31
CA LYS A 164 0.10 5.71 4.71
C LYS A 164 1.26 5.64 3.73
N ASP A 165 1.44 6.72 2.96
CA ASP A 165 2.44 6.82 1.90
C ASP A 165 2.28 5.64 0.90
N ASN A 166 3.35 4.95 0.51
CA ASN A 166 3.31 3.77 -0.36
C ASN A 166 2.96 2.46 0.37
N ARG A 167 2.28 2.50 1.52
CA ARG A 167 2.01 1.33 2.36
C ARG A 167 0.55 1.25 2.81
N ILE A 168 0.03 0.02 2.87
CA ILE A 168 -1.26 -0.28 3.50
C ILE A 168 -1.01 -1.11 4.75
N PHE A 169 -1.52 -0.64 5.88
CA PHE A 169 -1.49 -1.34 7.15
C PHE A 169 -2.86 -1.97 7.41
N HIS A 170 -2.90 -3.27 7.68
CA HIS A 170 -4.09 -4.01 8.08
C HIS A 170 -3.94 -4.47 9.52
N ILE A 171 -4.72 -3.88 10.41
CA ILE A 171 -4.72 -4.18 11.85
C ILE A 171 -5.93 -5.07 12.12
N ILE A 172 -5.70 -6.25 12.70
CA ILE A 172 -6.74 -7.24 13.02
C ILE A 172 -6.57 -7.65 14.49
N THR A 173 -7.64 -7.60 15.27
CA THR A 173 -7.60 -7.92 16.72
C THR A 173 -8.04 -9.36 17.02
N GLY A 174 -7.89 -9.79 18.27
CA GLY A 174 -8.12 -11.17 18.71
C GLY A 174 -9.59 -11.63 18.86
N GLY A 175 -10.57 -10.90 18.31
CA GLY A 175 -12.00 -11.25 18.28
C GLY A 175 -12.94 -10.10 18.63
N HIS A 176 -14.26 -10.29 18.45
CA HIS A 176 -15.27 -9.23 18.64
C HIS A 176 -15.29 -8.58 20.03
N TYR A 177 -14.83 -9.27 21.08
CA TYR A 177 -14.71 -8.71 22.43
C TYR A 177 -13.62 -7.63 22.54
N MET A 178 -12.82 -7.42 21.49
CA MET A 178 -11.82 -6.35 21.36
C MET A 178 -12.25 -5.25 20.39
N MET A 179 -13.55 -5.15 20.06
CA MET A 179 -14.04 -4.11 19.15
C MET A 179 -13.62 -2.71 19.62
N GLY A 180 -13.05 -1.92 18.70
CA GLY A 180 -12.49 -0.60 18.97
C GLY A 180 -10.97 -0.62 19.17
N MET A 181 -10.38 -1.74 19.59
CA MET A 181 -8.93 -1.83 19.81
C MET A 181 -8.12 -1.71 18.52
N GLU A 182 -8.69 -2.07 17.38
CA GLU A 182 -8.07 -1.84 16.07
C GLU A 182 -7.80 -0.34 15.83
N ASN A 183 -8.69 0.53 16.31
CA ASN A 183 -8.53 1.98 16.23
C ASN A 183 -7.53 2.49 17.27
N GLU A 184 -7.53 1.93 18.49
CA GLU A 184 -6.55 2.31 19.51
C GLU A 184 -5.12 1.95 19.10
N ILE A 185 -4.92 0.76 18.50
CA ILE A 185 -3.63 0.35 17.93
C ILE A 185 -3.24 1.30 16.80
N ALA A 186 -4.17 1.63 15.90
CA ALA A 186 -3.92 2.59 14.83
C ALA A 186 -3.49 3.96 15.36
N THR A 187 -4.18 4.48 16.38
CA THR A 187 -3.83 5.73 17.06
C THR A 187 -2.40 5.67 17.60
N VAL A 188 -2.04 4.61 18.35
CA VAL A 188 -0.67 4.46 18.89
C VAL A 188 0.37 4.45 17.77
N MET A 189 0.09 3.77 16.65
CA MET A 189 1.01 3.70 15.52
C MET A 189 1.16 5.06 14.82
N PHE A 190 0.05 5.69 14.46
CA PHE A 190 0.05 6.77 13.46
C PHE A 190 -0.12 8.17 14.03
N GLU A 191 -0.61 8.33 15.27
CA GLU A 191 -0.62 9.65 15.88
C GLU A 191 0.83 10.13 16.09
N LYS A 192 1.04 11.41 15.79
CA LYS A 192 2.28 12.09 16.17
C LYS A 192 2.30 12.13 17.69
N ASN A 193 3.43 11.79 18.30
CA ASN A 193 3.62 12.06 19.72
C ASN A 193 3.27 13.54 19.92
N LYS A 194 2.34 13.84 20.84
CA LYS A 194 2.27 15.20 21.37
C LYS A 194 3.59 15.38 22.09
N GLU A 195 4.53 16.07 21.45
CA GLU A 195 5.71 16.56 22.15
C GLU A 195 5.19 17.38 23.33
N GLU A 196 5.52 16.92 24.54
CA GLU A 196 5.35 17.66 25.79
C GLU A 196 6.34 18.82 25.87
#